data_AF-A0A7C9QTL8-F1
#
_entry.id   AF-A0A7C9QTL8-F1
#
_cell.length_a   1.000
_cell.length_b   1.000
_cell.length_c   1.000
_cell.angle_alpha   90.00
_cell.angle_beta   90.00
_cell.angle_gamma   90.00
#
_symmetry.space_group_name_H-M   'P 1'
#
loop_
_entity.id
_entity.type
_entity.pdbx_description
1 polymer ?
#
loop_
_entity_poly.entity_id
_entity_poly.type
_entity_poly.pdbx_seq_one_letter_code
_entity_poly.pdbx_strand_id
1 'polypeptide(L)'
;MRAQTIPVVLLFSNVAANSNLSINLTSPGVKWSLGGASPDSLGFSYNVIPDNPDNSNSCIQSISFDDDVLVVVTSPTAPEFSSFTLTLALTVEDVEYLQGYCTLNNEAVVLVYFGVGGPVQWRNGRISAVLHPTGTHCVPVLLSIKGAPANARVEISVGTPPGGQPVEWTLGPEGGSVMGLTLYGGNGPIGLSKMLYSGRRITLQTAPSGGGQQASAIGLVAFLSWQAPLLPSAPGKPPVPAPGGPSFVYLRLGADPGITATCQVGNHQPQAVSATDTLFML
;
A
#
# COMPACT_ATOMS: atom_id res chain seq x y z
N MET A 1 -11.01 26.08 7.15
CA MET A 1 -10.40 24.84 7.68
C MET A 1 -9.48 24.28 6.60
N ARG A 2 -8.55 23.37 6.93
CA ARG A 2 -7.48 22.94 6.01
C ARG A 2 -7.89 21.67 5.27
N ALA A 3 -7.73 21.66 3.95
CA ALA A 3 -7.81 20.45 3.13
C ALA A 3 -6.86 19.37 3.68
N GLN A 4 -7.33 18.12 3.72
CA GLN A 4 -6.56 16.96 4.16
C GLN A 4 -6.12 16.13 2.96
N THR A 5 -4.89 15.62 3.01
CA THR A 5 -4.38 14.67 2.01
C THR A 5 -4.44 13.25 2.58
N ILE A 6 -5.17 12.37 1.93
CA ILE A 6 -5.32 10.96 2.29
C ILE A 6 -4.58 10.10 1.26
N PRO A 7 -3.60 9.27 1.66
CA PRO A 7 -2.96 8.36 0.72
C PRO A 7 -3.95 7.28 0.28
N VAL A 8 -3.93 6.91 -1.00
CA VAL A 8 -4.83 5.93 -1.60
C VAL A 8 -4.02 4.84 -2.27
N VAL A 9 -4.37 3.58 -1.99
CA VAL A 9 -3.85 2.42 -2.70
C VAL A 9 -4.98 1.78 -3.51
N LEU A 10 -4.75 1.57 -4.79
CA LEU A 10 -5.66 0.92 -5.73
C LEU A 10 -5.03 -0.40 -6.18
N LEU A 11 -5.63 -1.53 -5.79
CA LEU A 11 -5.24 -2.86 -6.26
C LEU A 11 -6.17 -3.29 -7.38
N PHE A 12 -5.68 -3.28 -8.62
CA PHE A 12 -6.40 -3.73 -9.79
C PHE A 12 -6.15 -5.23 -10.02
N SER A 13 -7.20 -5.96 -10.35
CA SER A 13 -7.14 -7.38 -10.75
C SER A 13 -8.07 -7.65 -11.94
N ASN A 14 -7.75 -8.71 -12.69
CA ASN A 14 -8.50 -9.15 -13.88
C ASN A 14 -8.65 -8.06 -14.95
N VAL A 15 -7.64 -7.22 -15.11
CA VAL A 15 -7.67 -6.14 -16.10
C VAL A 15 -7.32 -6.69 -17.48
N ALA A 16 -8.19 -6.43 -18.45
CA ALA A 16 -7.93 -6.85 -19.83
C ALA A 16 -6.86 -5.97 -20.50
N ALA A 17 -6.17 -6.53 -21.50
CA ALA A 17 -5.29 -5.78 -22.39
C ALA A 17 -6.09 -4.73 -23.20
N ASN A 18 -5.41 -3.70 -23.71
CA ASN A 18 -6.01 -2.65 -24.54
C ASN A 18 -7.29 -2.02 -23.93
N SER A 19 -7.35 -1.89 -22.61
CA SER A 19 -8.51 -1.41 -21.89
C SER A 19 -8.30 0.04 -21.44
N ASN A 20 -9.37 0.82 -21.48
CA ASN A 20 -9.41 2.18 -20.95
C ASN A 20 -10.24 2.16 -19.66
N LEU A 21 -9.56 2.18 -18.53
CA LEU A 21 -10.16 2.21 -17.21
C LEU A 21 -10.25 3.66 -16.74
N SER A 22 -11.31 4.00 -16.03
CA SER A 22 -11.41 5.31 -15.37
C SER A 22 -12.07 5.24 -14.01
N ILE A 23 -11.70 6.17 -13.13
CA ILE A 23 -12.36 6.42 -11.85
C ILE A 23 -12.64 7.93 -11.78
N ASN A 24 -13.93 8.28 -11.83
CA ASN A 24 -14.44 9.64 -11.81
C ASN A 24 -15.10 9.92 -10.46
N LEU A 25 -14.58 10.87 -9.70
CA LEU A 25 -15.09 11.34 -8.44
C LEU A 25 -16.11 12.45 -8.69
N THR A 26 -17.26 12.35 -8.02
CA THR A 26 -18.38 13.31 -8.19
C THR A 26 -18.72 14.03 -6.90
N SER A 27 -18.12 13.63 -5.77
CA SER A 27 -18.30 14.30 -4.49
C SER A 27 -17.59 15.66 -4.49
N PRO A 28 -18.31 16.76 -4.19
CA PRO A 28 -17.68 18.07 -4.01
C PRO A 28 -16.59 18.01 -2.93
N GLY A 29 -15.47 18.68 -3.17
CA GLY A 29 -14.37 18.75 -2.21
C GLY A 29 -13.46 17.52 -2.17
N VAL A 30 -13.63 16.53 -3.05
CA VAL A 30 -12.74 15.36 -3.15
C VAL A 30 -12.05 15.36 -4.51
N LYS A 31 -10.71 15.33 -4.52
CA LYS A 31 -9.91 15.35 -5.74
C LYS A 31 -8.73 14.40 -5.66
N TRP A 32 -8.40 13.72 -6.74
CA TRP A 32 -7.10 13.10 -6.95
C TRP A 32 -6.00 14.14 -6.88
N SER A 33 -4.87 13.75 -6.30
CA SER A 33 -3.74 14.63 -6.08
C SER A 33 -2.43 13.84 -6.18
N LEU A 34 -1.40 14.49 -6.70
CA LEU A 34 0.00 14.06 -6.57
C LEU A 34 0.56 14.39 -5.17
N GLY A 35 -0.29 14.41 -4.14
CA GLY A 35 0.17 14.69 -2.79
C GLY A 35 0.71 16.11 -2.61
N GLY A 36 1.68 16.25 -1.69
CA GLY A 36 2.12 17.53 -1.13
C GLY A 36 2.14 17.56 0.40
N ALA A 37 1.96 16.42 1.07
CA ALA A 37 2.07 16.33 2.54
C ALA A 37 3.52 16.48 3.03
N SER A 38 4.52 16.16 2.20
CA SER A 38 5.95 16.30 2.50
C SER A 38 6.77 16.59 1.22
N PRO A 39 7.95 17.23 1.32
CA PRO A 39 8.79 17.59 0.16
C PRO A 39 9.27 16.39 -0.67
N ASP A 40 9.33 15.20 -0.05
CA ASP A 40 9.80 13.94 -0.65
C ASP A 40 8.65 13.00 -1.02
N SER A 41 7.42 13.52 -1.06
CA SER A 41 6.26 12.77 -1.55
C SER A 41 6.32 12.64 -3.06
N LEU A 42 6.25 11.41 -3.59
CA LEU A 42 6.16 11.21 -5.04
C LEU A 42 4.82 11.68 -5.61
N GLY A 43 3.80 11.74 -4.76
CA GLY A 43 2.43 11.96 -5.18
C GLY A 43 1.74 10.81 -5.88
N PHE A 44 2.51 9.99 -6.60
CA PHE A 44 2.04 8.90 -7.41
C PHE A 44 3.12 7.80 -7.52
N SER A 45 2.72 6.55 -7.40
CA SER A 45 3.56 5.40 -7.71
C SER A 45 2.75 4.31 -8.41
N TYR A 46 3.46 3.56 -9.25
CA TYR A 46 2.96 2.39 -9.93
C TYR A 46 3.89 1.23 -9.66
N ASN A 47 3.35 0.15 -9.12
CA ASN A 47 4.07 -1.09 -8.91
C ASN A 47 3.42 -2.18 -9.78
N VAL A 48 4.13 -2.57 -10.85
CA VAL A 48 3.83 -3.80 -11.58
C VAL A 48 4.19 -4.97 -10.67
N ILE A 49 3.29 -5.94 -10.54
CA ILE A 49 3.62 -7.28 -10.05
C ILE A 49 3.80 -8.16 -11.30
N PRO A 50 4.99 -8.20 -11.92
CA PRO A 50 5.18 -8.87 -13.20
C PRO A 50 5.17 -10.38 -13.05
N ASP A 51 4.69 -11.04 -14.09
CA ASP A 51 4.58 -12.50 -14.22
C ASP A 51 5.95 -13.19 -14.23
N ASN A 52 6.98 -12.49 -14.72
CA ASN A 52 8.35 -12.98 -14.85
C ASN A 52 9.36 -11.87 -14.48
N PRO A 53 10.31 -12.12 -13.56
CA PRO A 53 11.36 -11.14 -13.21
C PRO A 53 12.24 -10.74 -14.41
N ASP A 54 12.39 -11.60 -15.42
CA ASP A 54 13.24 -11.36 -16.59
C ASP A 54 12.52 -10.66 -17.76
N ASN A 55 11.20 -10.48 -17.69
CA ASN A 55 10.41 -9.90 -18.79
C ASN A 55 9.23 -9.07 -18.27
N SER A 56 9.49 -8.21 -17.29
CA SER A 56 8.50 -7.36 -16.63
C SER A 56 8.01 -6.19 -17.50
N ASN A 57 7.39 -6.50 -18.64
CA ASN A 57 6.72 -5.47 -19.42
C ASN A 57 5.52 -4.95 -18.63
N SER A 58 5.45 -3.63 -18.48
CA SER A 58 4.30 -2.99 -17.85
C SER A 58 3.03 -3.33 -18.65
N CYS A 59 1.98 -3.76 -17.96
CA CYS A 59 0.65 -3.91 -18.55
C CYS A 59 -0.01 -2.55 -18.82
N ILE A 60 0.57 -1.45 -18.33
CA ILE A 60 0.06 -0.09 -18.49
C ILE A 60 0.80 0.61 -19.63
N GLN A 61 0.01 1.23 -20.52
CA GLN A 61 0.50 2.10 -21.57
C GLN A 61 0.57 3.56 -21.11
N SER A 62 -0.46 4.03 -20.39
CA SER A 62 -0.48 5.40 -19.87
C SER A 62 -1.38 5.53 -18.66
N ILE A 63 -1.08 6.53 -17.83
CA ILE A 63 -1.89 6.95 -16.69
C ILE A 63 -1.99 8.46 -16.76
N SER A 64 -3.19 8.98 -16.62
CA SER A 64 -3.43 10.41 -16.48
C SER A 64 -4.50 10.64 -15.44
N PHE A 65 -4.46 11.78 -14.77
CA PHE A 65 -5.58 12.22 -13.96
C PHE A 65 -5.67 13.75 -14.03
N ASP A 66 -6.88 14.25 -13.84
CA ASP A 66 -7.21 15.66 -13.81
C ASP A 66 -8.26 15.85 -12.71
N ASP A 67 -7.80 16.22 -11.51
CA ASP A 67 -8.53 16.38 -10.25
C ASP A 67 -9.59 15.30 -9.96
N ASP A 68 -10.72 15.34 -10.65
CA ASP A 68 -11.85 14.46 -10.43
C ASP A 68 -11.71 13.10 -11.14
N VAL A 69 -10.89 13.00 -12.19
CA VAL A 69 -10.82 11.79 -13.05
C VAL A 69 -9.43 11.19 -13.04
N LEU A 70 -9.33 9.90 -12.72
CA LEU A 70 -8.16 9.05 -12.96
C LEU A 70 -8.43 8.14 -14.16
N VAL A 71 -7.50 8.07 -15.11
CA VAL A 71 -7.56 7.24 -16.31
C VAL A 71 -6.33 6.34 -16.39
N VAL A 72 -6.55 5.07 -16.69
CA VAL A 72 -5.49 4.07 -16.89
C VAL A 72 -5.75 3.35 -18.20
N VAL A 73 -4.78 3.42 -19.12
CA VAL A 73 -4.83 2.71 -20.40
C VAL A 73 -3.85 1.54 -20.34
N THR A 74 -4.32 0.32 -20.57
CA THR A 74 -3.45 -0.86 -20.64
C THR A 74 -2.90 -1.08 -22.05
N SER A 75 -1.69 -1.64 -22.12
CA SER A 75 -1.01 -1.91 -23.40
C SER A 75 -1.80 -2.95 -24.22
N PRO A 76 -1.84 -2.82 -25.56
CA PRO A 76 -2.39 -3.86 -26.43
C PRO A 76 -1.57 -5.16 -26.41
N THR A 77 -0.32 -5.12 -25.93
CA THR A 77 0.53 -6.30 -25.75
C THR A 77 0.58 -6.81 -24.31
N ALA A 78 -0.24 -6.24 -23.42
CA ALA A 78 -0.33 -6.70 -22.04
C ALA A 78 -0.93 -8.12 -21.97
N PRO A 79 -0.58 -8.91 -20.93
CA PRO A 79 -1.28 -10.16 -20.64
C PRO A 79 -2.78 -9.93 -20.41
N GLU A 80 -3.61 -10.87 -20.86
CA GLU A 80 -5.02 -10.93 -20.49
C GLU A 80 -5.13 -11.19 -18.98
N PHE A 81 -5.96 -10.41 -18.27
CA PHE A 81 -6.16 -10.47 -16.82
C PHE A 81 -4.97 -10.01 -15.96
N SER A 82 -4.33 -8.93 -16.38
CA SER A 82 -3.26 -8.29 -15.63
C SER A 82 -3.72 -7.80 -14.24
N SER A 83 -2.81 -7.86 -13.28
CA SER A 83 -2.97 -7.27 -11.94
C SER A 83 -1.87 -6.26 -11.66
N PHE A 84 -2.22 -5.14 -11.01
CA PHE A 84 -1.25 -4.11 -10.66
C PHE A 84 -1.71 -3.24 -9.51
N THR A 85 -0.79 -2.44 -8.97
CA THR A 85 -1.06 -1.53 -7.87
C THR A 85 -0.70 -0.10 -8.23
N LEU A 86 -1.61 0.83 -7.95
CA LEU A 86 -1.36 2.27 -7.99
C LEU A 86 -1.43 2.83 -6.58
N THR A 87 -0.50 3.71 -6.24
CA THR A 87 -0.59 4.53 -5.03
C THR A 87 -0.63 6.00 -5.44
N LEU A 88 -1.57 6.74 -4.89
CA LEU A 88 -1.75 8.17 -5.14
C LEU A 88 -2.33 8.84 -3.89
N ALA A 89 -2.82 10.07 -4.00
CA ALA A 89 -3.49 10.73 -2.90
C ALA A 89 -4.86 11.29 -3.29
N LEU A 90 -5.71 11.48 -2.28
CA LEU A 90 -6.89 12.31 -2.35
C LEU A 90 -6.69 13.56 -1.52
N THR A 91 -7.02 14.71 -2.08
CA THR A 91 -7.28 15.93 -1.32
C THR A 91 -8.77 15.98 -0.99
N VAL A 92 -9.08 16.19 0.29
CA VAL A 92 -10.44 16.15 0.83
C VAL A 92 -10.71 17.43 1.61
N GLU A 93 -11.80 18.11 1.27
CA GLU A 93 -12.27 19.34 1.89
C GLU A 93 -13.61 19.09 2.60
N ASP A 94 -13.56 18.98 3.94
CA ASP A 94 -14.72 18.94 4.83
C ASP A 94 -15.84 17.94 4.44
N VAL A 95 -15.47 16.78 3.89
CA VAL A 95 -16.41 15.68 3.59
C VAL A 95 -15.98 14.34 4.18
N GLU A 96 -16.96 13.57 4.66
CA GLU A 96 -16.75 12.27 5.33
C GLU A 96 -16.96 11.08 4.39
N TYR A 97 -17.30 11.33 3.13
CA TYR A 97 -17.56 10.28 2.16
C TYR A 97 -17.21 10.77 0.75
N LEU A 98 -17.00 9.80 -0.14
CA LEU A 98 -16.88 10.06 -1.57
C LEU A 98 -17.87 9.20 -2.35
N GLN A 99 -18.25 9.70 -3.52
CA GLN A 99 -19.09 9.06 -4.50
C GLN A 99 -18.53 9.31 -5.89
N GLY A 100 -18.80 8.40 -6.81
CA GLY A 100 -18.33 8.50 -8.17
C GLY A 100 -18.77 7.36 -9.05
N TYR A 101 -18.05 7.20 -10.15
CA TYR A 101 -18.23 6.12 -11.10
C TYR A 101 -16.86 5.57 -11.49
N CYS A 102 -16.76 4.27 -11.69
CA CYS A 102 -15.62 3.70 -12.39
C CYS A 102 -16.07 3.00 -13.68
N THR A 103 -15.27 3.17 -14.72
CA THR A 103 -15.38 2.41 -15.97
C THR A 103 -14.29 1.35 -15.95
N LEU A 104 -14.67 0.09 -15.88
CA LEU A 104 -13.76 -1.06 -15.85
C LEU A 104 -14.24 -2.11 -16.86
N ASN A 105 -13.35 -3.00 -17.33
CA ASN A 105 -13.82 -4.21 -18.02
C ASN A 105 -14.66 -5.08 -17.06
N ASN A 106 -15.57 -5.90 -17.60
CA ASN A 106 -16.60 -6.60 -16.81
C ASN A 106 -16.04 -7.43 -15.64
N GLU A 107 -14.87 -8.05 -15.82
CA GLU A 107 -14.27 -8.93 -14.83
C GLU A 107 -13.30 -8.22 -13.89
N ALA A 108 -12.92 -6.98 -14.22
CA ALA A 108 -12.00 -6.20 -13.42
C ALA A 108 -12.61 -5.73 -12.11
N VAL A 109 -11.76 -5.75 -11.09
CA VAL A 109 -12.08 -5.33 -9.74
C VAL A 109 -10.97 -4.41 -9.26
N VAL A 110 -11.35 -3.37 -8.53
CA VAL A 110 -10.39 -2.51 -7.82
C VAL A 110 -10.65 -2.58 -6.34
N LEU A 111 -9.67 -3.01 -5.57
CA LEU A 111 -9.71 -2.91 -4.12
C LEU A 111 -9.01 -1.61 -3.70
N VAL A 112 -9.76 -0.73 -3.05
CA VAL A 112 -9.33 0.64 -2.76
C VAL A 112 -9.16 0.86 -1.28
N TYR A 113 -7.99 1.35 -0.88
CA TYR A 113 -7.65 1.68 0.49
C TYR A 113 -7.52 3.20 0.63
N PHE A 114 -8.24 3.79 1.59
CA PHE A 114 -8.13 5.21 1.93
C PHE A 114 -7.42 5.36 3.26
N GLY A 115 -6.14 5.75 3.21
CA GLY A 115 -5.29 5.88 4.38
C GLY A 115 -5.18 4.58 5.15
N VAL A 116 -5.79 4.58 6.33
CA VAL A 116 -5.80 3.46 7.27
C VAL A 116 -7.16 2.76 7.35
N GLY A 117 -8.13 3.18 6.52
CA GLY A 117 -9.45 2.59 6.47
C GLY A 117 -9.47 1.19 5.87
N GLY A 118 -10.54 0.43 6.16
CA GLY A 118 -10.80 -0.84 5.49
C GLY A 118 -10.98 -0.66 3.97
N PRO A 119 -10.58 -1.65 3.16
CA PRO A 119 -10.70 -1.56 1.72
C PRO A 119 -12.16 -1.57 1.27
N VAL A 120 -12.42 -0.81 0.21
CA VAL A 120 -13.69 -0.86 -0.51
C VAL A 120 -13.45 -1.50 -1.87
N GLN A 121 -14.26 -2.47 -2.21
CA GLN A 121 -14.21 -3.11 -3.51
C GLN A 121 -15.09 -2.35 -4.50
N TRP A 122 -14.51 -1.89 -5.60
CA TRP A 122 -15.19 -1.23 -6.70
C TRP A 122 -15.22 -2.11 -7.95
N ARG A 123 -16.33 -2.01 -8.68
CA ARG A 123 -16.61 -2.68 -9.96
C ARG A 123 -17.22 -1.66 -10.90
N ASN A 124 -17.17 -1.95 -12.20
CA ASN A 124 -17.74 -1.08 -13.23
C ASN A 124 -19.14 -0.55 -12.83
N GLY A 125 -19.29 0.77 -12.79
CA GLY A 125 -20.51 1.45 -12.36
C GLY A 125 -20.31 2.43 -11.19
N ARG A 126 -21.33 2.58 -10.36
CA ARG A 126 -21.33 3.51 -9.22
C ARG A 126 -20.42 3.02 -8.10
N ILE A 127 -19.68 3.95 -7.52
CA ILE A 127 -18.77 3.70 -6.41
C ILE A 127 -19.02 4.68 -5.27
N SER A 128 -18.67 4.26 -4.05
CA SER A 128 -18.71 5.11 -2.86
C SER A 128 -17.74 4.58 -1.81
N ALA A 129 -17.28 5.45 -0.91
CA ALA A 129 -16.54 5.06 0.28
C ALA A 129 -16.75 6.08 1.41
N VAL A 130 -16.61 5.62 2.65
CA VAL A 130 -16.58 6.49 3.84
C VAL A 130 -15.14 6.80 4.17
N LEU A 131 -14.82 8.08 4.26
CA LEU A 131 -13.49 8.59 4.57
C LEU A 131 -13.33 8.70 6.08
N HIS A 132 -12.25 8.12 6.58
CA HIS A 132 -11.92 8.15 8.00
C HIS A 132 -10.74 9.11 8.18
N PRO A 133 -10.71 9.89 9.28
CA PRO A 133 -9.53 10.67 9.62
C PRO A 133 -8.30 9.76 9.69
N THR A 134 -7.23 10.12 9.01
CA THR A 134 -5.95 9.41 9.14
C THR A 134 -5.46 9.53 10.58
N GLY A 135 -5.26 8.40 11.26
CA GLY A 135 -4.60 8.38 12.57
C GLY A 135 -3.21 9.01 12.48
N THR A 136 -2.84 9.85 13.44
CA THR A 136 -1.62 10.68 13.38
C THR A 136 -0.32 9.89 13.58
N HIS A 137 -0.40 8.60 13.91
CA HIS A 137 0.77 7.77 14.26
C HIS A 137 0.74 6.38 13.61
N CYS A 138 0.19 6.29 12.41
CA CYS A 138 0.13 5.05 11.64
C CYS A 138 0.32 5.37 10.16
N VAL A 139 1.16 4.58 9.49
CA VAL A 139 1.44 4.73 8.06
C VAL A 139 1.31 3.38 7.35
N PRO A 140 0.62 3.31 6.19
CA PRO A 140 0.57 2.09 5.40
C PRO A 140 1.95 1.82 4.79
N VAL A 141 2.26 0.54 4.63
CA VAL A 141 3.45 0.05 3.95
C VAL A 141 3.05 -0.97 2.91
N LEU A 142 3.38 -0.67 1.65
CA LEU A 142 3.18 -1.55 0.51
C LEU A 142 4.48 -2.27 0.19
N LEU A 143 4.43 -3.60 0.26
CA LEU A 143 5.56 -4.50 0.02
C LEU A 143 5.27 -5.35 -1.20
N SER A 144 6.25 -5.41 -2.11
CA SER A 144 6.25 -6.28 -3.28
C SER A 144 7.45 -7.19 -3.21
N ILE A 145 7.21 -8.49 -3.03
CA ILE A 145 8.24 -9.53 -2.94
C ILE A 145 8.22 -10.32 -4.24
N LYS A 146 9.38 -10.52 -4.86
CA LYS A 146 9.52 -11.24 -6.13
C LYS A 146 10.58 -12.33 -6.02
N GLY A 147 10.40 -13.38 -6.82
CA GLY A 147 11.39 -14.45 -6.96
C GLY A 147 11.42 -15.40 -5.78
N ALA A 148 10.34 -15.52 -5.00
CA ALA A 148 10.23 -16.47 -3.91
C ALA A 148 9.91 -17.88 -4.44
N PRO A 149 10.86 -18.84 -4.47
CA PRO A 149 10.57 -20.21 -4.88
C PRO A 149 9.71 -20.94 -3.83
N ALA A 150 9.34 -22.20 -4.11
CA ALA A 150 8.71 -23.07 -3.13
C ALA A 150 9.61 -23.27 -1.89
N ASN A 151 9.02 -23.31 -0.70
CA ASN A 151 9.69 -23.33 0.61
C ASN A 151 10.61 -22.14 0.95
N ALA A 152 10.63 -21.09 0.14
CA ALA A 152 11.35 -19.87 0.43
C ALA A 152 10.89 -19.24 1.74
N ARG A 153 11.85 -18.69 2.49
CA ARG A 153 11.56 -17.87 3.66
C ARG A 153 11.91 -16.41 3.40
N VAL A 154 10.98 -15.52 3.73
CA VAL A 154 11.14 -14.08 3.65
C VAL A 154 10.79 -13.46 4.99
N GLU A 155 11.68 -12.64 5.51
CA GLU A 155 11.52 -11.90 6.76
C GLU A 155 11.74 -10.42 6.49
N ILE A 156 10.82 -9.58 6.96
CA ILE A 156 10.91 -8.13 6.86
C ILE A 156 10.90 -7.58 8.28
N SER A 157 12.03 -7.06 8.72
CA SER A 157 12.19 -6.51 10.07
C SER A 157 12.15 -4.99 10.05
N VAL A 158 11.52 -4.41 11.09
CA VAL A 158 11.48 -2.97 11.33
C VAL A 158 12.41 -2.59 12.50
N GLY A 159 13.22 -1.57 12.26
CA GLY A 159 14.12 -0.95 13.23
C GLY A 159 13.98 0.55 13.23
N THR A 160 14.55 1.20 14.24
CA THR A 160 14.51 2.67 14.38
C THR A 160 15.91 3.19 14.69
N PRO A 161 16.22 4.45 14.34
CA PRO A 161 17.50 5.06 14.71
C PRO A 161 17.79 4.95 16.21
N PRO A 162 19.07 4.83 16.61
CA PRO A 162 19.45 4.85 18.01
C PRO A 162 18.87 6.06 18.73
N GLY A 163 18.18 5.84 19.87
CA GLY A 163 17.50 6.90 20.61
C GLY A 163 16.19 7.40 20.00
N GLY A 164 15.77 6.86 18.85
CA GLY A 164 14.47 7.12 18.24
C GLY A 164 13.33 6.39 18.94
N GLN A 165 12.10 6.88 18.73
CA GLN A 165 10.90 6.22 19.24
C GLN A 165 10.70 4.84 18.61
N PRO A 166 10.19 3.85 19.34
CA PRO A 166 9.88 2.55 18.76
C PRO A 166 8.78 2.68 17.70
N VAL A 167 9.07 2.14 16.53
CA VAL A 167 8.13 1.93 15.43
C VAL A 167 7.91 0.43 15.31
N GLU A 168 6.65 0.03 15.20
CA GLU A 168 6.27 -1.37 15.19
C GLU A 168 5.31 -1.67 14.05
N TRP A 169 5.39 -2.88 13.52
CA TRP A 169 4.34 -3.42 12.67
C TRP A 169 3.05 -3.53 13.49
N THR A 170 1.96 -2.95 12.98
CA THR A 170 0.60 -3.17 13.51
C THR A 170 -0.41 -3.64 12.47
N LEU A 171 -1.51 -4.24 12.95
CA LEU A 171 -2.64 -4.65 12.13
C LEU A 171 -3.57 -3.45 11.86
N GLY A 172 -2.99 -2.28 11.62
CA GLY A 172 -3.72 -1.02 11.47
C GLY A 172 -3.73 -0.15 12.74
N PRO A 173 -4.28 1.08 12.63
CA PRO A 173 -4.33 2.06 13.71
C PRO A 173 -5.23 1.62 14.88
N GLU A 174 -5.04 2.28 16.02
CA GLU A 174 -5.94 2.15 17.17
C GLU A 174 -7.31 2.77 16.86
N GLY A 175 -8.35 1.94 16.79
CA GLY A 175 -9.74 2.37 16.61
C GLY A 175 -10.23 2.32 15.16
N GLY A 176 -11.17 1.44 14.87
CA GLY A 176 -11.86 1.32 13.58
C GLY A 176 -11.94 -0.12 13.06
N SER A 177 -12.84 -0.37 12.11
CA SER A 177 -12.85 -1.60 11.32
C SER A 177 -11.73 -1.54 10.27
N VAL A 178 -10.49 -1.71 10.74
CA VAL A 178 -9.32 -1.72 9.87
C VAL A 178 -9.02 -3.16 9.45
N MET A 179 -8.79 -3.37 8.16
CA MET A 179 -8.28 -4.65 7.68
C MET A 179 -6.79 -4.69 7.99
N GLY A 180 -6.39 -5.60 8.87
CA GLY A 180 -5.06 -5.57 9.45
C GLY A 180 -3.94 -5.69 8.43
N LEU A 181 -3.78 -6.86 7.83
CA LEU A 181 -2.73 -7.10 6.86
C LEU A 181 -3.36 -7.78 5.65
N THR A 182 -3.10 -7.23 4.45
CA THR A 182 -3.58 -7.83 3.20
C THR A 182 -2.43 -8.46 2.45
N LEU A 183 -2.57 -9.74 2.11
CA LEU A 183 -1.69 -10.45 1.20
C LEU A 183 -2.43 -10.74 -0.09
N TYR A 184 -1.78 -10.50 -1.22
CA TYR A 184 -2.32 -10.81 -2.54
C TYR A 184 -1.23 -11.36 -3.46
N GLY A 185 -1.60 -12.33 -4.29
CA GLY A 185 -0.71 -12.91 -5.28
C GLY A 185 -0.88 -12.19 -6.61
N GLY A 186 0.20 -12.03 -7.37
CA GLY A 186 0.12 -11.40 -8.70
C GLY A 186 -0.82 -12.14 -9.65
N ASN A 187 -0.70 -13.47 -9.72
CA ASN A 187 -1.37 -14.31 -10.74
C ASN A 187 -1.97 -15.61 -10.19
N GLY A 188 -2.48 -15.58 -8.95
CA GLY A 188 -3.09 -16.77 -8.36
C GLY A 188 -3.00 -16.81 -6.85
N PRO A 189 -3.42 -17.94 -6.25
CA PRO A 189 -3.34 -18.12 -4.82
C PRO A 189 -1.89 -18.04 -4.37
N ILE A 190 -1.69 -17.32 -3.28
CA ILE A 190 -0.40 -17.25 -2.62
C ILE A 190 -0.20 -18.61 -1.92
N GLY A 191 0.71 -19.42 -2.44
CA GLY A 191 1.10 -20.67 -1.78
C GLY A 191 1.97 -20.37 -0.56
N LEU A 192 1.37 -19.98 0.58
CA LEU A 192 2.07 -19.84 1.86
C LEU A 192 1.85 -21.10 2.71
N SER A 193 2.93 -21.63 3.27
CA SER A 193 2.88 -22.62 4.34
C SER A 193 2.80 -21.96 5.71
N LYS A 194 3.36 -20.76 5.85
CA LYS A 194 3.43 -20.06 7.12
C LYS A 194 3.45 -18.55 6.94
N MET A 195 2.75 -17.87 7.84
CA MET A 195 2.90 -16.44 8.06
C MET A 195 3.01 -16.20 9.57
N LEU A 196 4.01 -15.43 9.97
CA LEU A 196 4.16 -14.94 11.34
C LEU A 196 4.20 -13.42 11.32
N TYR A 197 3.64 -12.86 12.38
CA TYR A 197 3.52 -11.43 12.54
C TYR A 197 3.89 -11.05 13.97
N SER A 198 4.75 -10.04 14.12
CA SER A 198 5.17 -9.48 15.40
C SER A 198 5.46 -7.99 15.22
N GLY A 199 5.47 -7.22 16.31
CA GLY A 199 5.76 -5.78 16.26
C GLY A 199 7.09 -5.43 15.58
N ARG A 200 8.05 -6.37 15.52
CA ARG A 200 9.35 -6.12 14.88
C ARG A 200 9.56 -6.82 13.55
N ARG A 201 8.76 -7.83 13.22
CA ARG A 201 9.02 -8.69 12.06
C ARG A 201 7.73 -9.24 11.45
N ILE A 202 7.67 -9.22 10.13
CA ILE A 202 6.76 -10.02 9.32
C ILE A 202 7.58 -11.16 8.72
N THR A 203 7.12 -12.40 8.86
CA THR A 203 7.77 -13.57 8.25
C THR A 203 6.77 -14.31 7.38
N LEU A 204 7.18 -14.59 6.15
CA LEU A 204 6.43 -15.35 5.15
C LEU A 204 7.25 -16.59 4.79
N GLN A 205 6.59 -17.73 4.67
CA GLN A 205 7.19 -18.95 4.14
C GLN A 205 6.27 -19.52 3.06
N THR A 206 6.79 -19.68 1.86
CA THR A 206 6.02 -20.28 0.76
C THR A 206 5.84 -21.79 1.01
N ALA A 207 4.82 -22.37 0.41
CA ALA A 207 4.50 -23.78 0.51
C ALA A 207 5.49 -24.61 -0.34
N PRO A 208 5.67 -25.90 -0.01
CA PRO A 208 6.34 -26.82 -0.91
C PRO A 208 5.60 -26.87 -2.26
N SER A 209 6.32 -27.16 -3.35
CA SER A 209 5.78 -27.19 -4.70
C SER A 209 4.74 -28.31 -4.85
N GLY A 210 3.47 -27.95 -4.73
CA GLY A 210 2.35 -28.86 -4.94
C GLY A 210 1.69 -28.61 -6.29
N GLY A 211 2.27 -29.13 -7.38
CA GLY A 211 1.61 -29.37 -8.69
C GLY A 211 0.85 -28.26 -9.44
N GLY A 212 0.61 -27.08 -8.85
CA GLY A 212 -0.14 -25.96 -9.42
C GLY A 212 0.69 -24.70 -9.55
N GLN A 213 0.25 -23.77 -10.40
CA GLN A 213 0.88 -22.46 -10.55
C GLN A 213 0.77 -21.68 -9.22
N GLN A 214 1.91 -21.47 -8.56
CA GLN A 214 2.03 -20.59 -7.39
C GLN A 214 2.41 -19.18 -7.86
N ALA A 215 1.89 -18.16 -7.18
CA ALA A 215 2.28 -16.79 -7.46
C ALA A 215 3.80 -16.60 -7.28
N SER A 216 4.49 -16.16 -8.34
CA SER A 216 5.92 -15.83 -8.35
C SER A 216 6.24 -14.52 -7.65
N ALA A 217 5.20 -13.73 -7.35
CA ALA A 217 5.28 -12.46 -6.67
C ALA A 217 4.12 -12.29 -5.68
N ILE A 218 4.46 -11.72 -4.53
CA ILE A 218 3.59 -11.54 -3.38
C ILE A 218 3.51 -10.04 -3.09
N GLY A 219 2.31 -9.49 -3.16
CA GLY A 219 1.97 -8.17 -2.66
C GLY A 219 1.51 -8.26 -1.21
N LEU A 220 1.93 -7.28 -0.41
CA LEU A 220 1.61 -7.18 1.01
C LEU A 220 1.31 -5.72 1.37
N VAL A 221 0.12 -5.46 1.91
CA VAL A 221 -0.21 -4.20 2.56
C VAL A 221 -0.20 -4.43 4.06
N ALA A 222 0.67 -3.71 4.78
CA ALA A 222 0.81 -3.74 6.23
C ALA A 222 0.84 -2.31 6.79
N PHE A 223 0.94 -2.16 8.10
CA PHE A 223 0.98 -0.85 8.75
C PHE A 223 2.14 -0.77 9.73
N LEU A 224 2.78 0.39 9.78
CA LEU A 224 3.69 0.78 10.85
C LEU A 224 2.97 1.77 11.76
N SER A 225 3.10 1.61 13.06
CA SER A 225 2.64 2.60 14.02
C SER A 225 3.72 2.93 15.04
N TRP A 226 3.51 4.06 15.70
CA TRP A 226 4.35 4.53 16.80
C TRP A 226 3.47 5.22 17.84
N GLN A 227 4.01 5.42 19.04
CA GLN A 227 3.35 6.23 20.04
C GLN A 227 3.95 7.62 20.06
N ALA A 228 3.12 8.66 20.10
CA ALA A 228 3.60 10.00 20.38
C ALA A 228 4.34 10.01 21.74
N PRO A 229 5.48 10.71 21.86
CA PRO A 229 6.16 10.82 23.14
C PRO A 229 5.20 11.50 24.12
N LEU A 230 5.04 11.00 25.34
CA LEU A 230 4.24 11.69 26.35
C LEU A 230 5.13 12.73 27.05
N LEU A 231 4.74 14.01 27.00
CA LEU A 231 5.37 15.03 27.82
C LEU A 231 4.99 14.81 29.28
N PRO A 232 5.93 14.93 30.23
CA PRO A 232 5.61 14.91 31.64
C PRO A 232 4.62 16.05 31.94
N SER A 233 3.43 15.68 32.40
CA SER A 233 2.41 16.61 32.86
C SER A 233 2.60 16.91 34.35
N ALA A 234 2.11 18.09 34.79
CA ALA A 234 2.05 18.42 36.20
C ALA A 234 1.23 17.37 36.99
N PRO A 235 1.50 17.18 38.31
CA PRO A 235 0.75 16.24 39.14
C PRO A 235 -0.77 16.46 39.01
N GLY A 236 -1.51 15.40 38.70
CA GLY A 236 -2.96 15.45 38.53
C GLY A 236 -3.47 15.87 37.14
N LYS A 237 -2.58 16.10 36.16
CA LYS A 237 -2.97 16.28 34.75
C LYS A 237 -2.59 15.05 33.91
N PRO A 238 -3.43 14.63 32.96
CA PRO A 238 -3.05 13.59 32.00
C PRO A 238 -1.83 14.06 31.20
N PRO A 239 -0.90 13.15 30.87
CA PRO A 239 0.25 13.47 30.03
C PRO A 239 -0.22 13.98 28.66
N VAL A 240 0.48 14.99 28.15
CA VAL A 240 0.16 15.61 26.86
C VAL A 240 1.08 15.01 25.80
N PRO A 241 0.59 14.57 24.64
CA PRO A 241 1.45 14.13 23.54
C PRO A 241 2.41 15.25 23.14
N ALA A 242 3.71 14.97 23.13
CA ALA A 242 4.72 15.85 22.59
C ALA A 242 4.50 15.97 21.07
N PRO A 243 4.59 17.19 20.50
CA PRO A 243 4.64 17.33 19.06
C PRO A 243 5.96 16.72 18.55
N GLY A 244 5.85 15.73 17.66
CA GLY A 244 6.99 15.07 17.01
C GLY A 244 6.92 13.55 17.12
N GLY A 245 6.76 12.89 15.97
CA GLY A 245 6.94 11.44 15.83
C GLY A 245 8.35 11.09 15.30
N PRO A 246 8.70 9.81 15.19
CA PRO A 246 9.89 9.40 14.48
C PRO A 246 9.79 9.86 13.02
N SER A 247 10.80 10.58 12.55
CA SER A 247 10.86 11.01 11.15
C SER A 247 11.30 9.89 10.22
N PHE A 248 11.89 8.81 10.76
CA PHE A 248 12.47 7.74 9.97
C PHE A 248 12.33 6.37 10.60
N VAL A 249 12.37 5.36 9.75
CA VAL A 249 12.37 3.94 10.09
C VAL A 249 13.38 3.18 9.23
N TYR A 250 13.93 2.10 9.75
CA TYR A 250 14.74 1.15 8.98
C TYR A 250 13.93 -0.10 8.67
N LEU A 251 13.94 -0.52 7.40
CA LEU A 251 13.45 -1.82 7.00
C LEU A 251 14.61 -2.67 6.50
N ARG A 252 14.57 -3.96 6.81
CA ARG A 252 15.60 -4.93 6.42
C ARG A 252 14.96 -6.24 5.98
N LEU A 253 15.48 -6.80 4.90
CA LEU A 253 15.05 -8.04 4.27
C LEU A 253 15.97 -9.20 4.68
N GLY A 254 15.43 -10.20 5.37
CA GLY A 254 16.06 -11.50 5.55
C GLY A 254 15.42 -12.50 4.60
N ALA A 255 16.06 -12.82 3.48
CA ALA A 255 15.53 -13.75 2.49
C ALA A 255 16.65 -14.57 1.82
N ASP A 256 16.25 -15.66 1.16
CA ASP A 256 17.16 -16.48 0.36
C ASP A 256 17.73 -15.67 -0.84
N PRO A 257 18.94 -16.01 -1.33
CA PRO A 257 19.52 -15.36 -2.51
C PRO A 257 18.59 -15.46 -3.73
N GLY A 258 18.37 -14.33 -4.41
CA GLY A 258 17.49 -14.25 -5.59
C GLY A 258 16.08 -13.72 -5.28
N ILE A 259 15.71 -13.63 -4.00
CA ILE A 259 14.47 -12.96 -3.59
C ILE A 259 14.73 -11.46 -3.49
N THR A 260 13.84 -10.67 -4.08
CA THR A 260 13.90 -9.21 -3.99
C THR A 260 12.63 -8.67 -3.34
N ALA A 261 12.77 -7.61 -2.55
CA ALA A 261 11.63 -6.90 -1.98
C ALA A 261 11.74 -5.42 -2.30
N THR A 262 10.63 -4.83 -2.73
CA THR A 262 10.47 -3.39 -2.87
C THR A 262 9.42 -2.93 -1.87
N CYS A 263 9.68 -1.81 -1.20
CA CYS A 263 8.82 -1.26 -0.17
C CYS A 263 8.49 0.19 -0.45
N GLN A 264 7.24 0.55 -0.26
CA GLN A 264 6.76 1.92 -0.23
C GLN A 264 6.13 2.19 1.13
N VAL A 265 6.66 3.17 1.85
CA VAL A 265 6.12 3.63 3.14
C VAL A 265 5.32 4.89 2.87
N GLY A 266 4.05 4.88 3.24
CA GLY A 266 3.11 5.98 2.98
C GLY A 266 3.07 6.35 1.50
N ASN A 267 3.35 7.62 1.21
CA ASN A 267 3.37 8.20 -0.14
C ASN A 267 4.81 8.46 -0.66
N HIS A 268 5.82 7.82 -0.05
CA HIS A 268 7.21 7.93 -0.48
C HIS A 268 7.55 7.01 -1.65
N GLN A 269 8.69 7.25 -2.28
CA GLN A 269 9.17 6.42 -3.38
C GLN A 269 9.35 4.96 -2.97
N PRO A 270 8.85 4.00 -3.79
CA PRO A 270 9.20 2.61 -3.62
C PRO A 270 10.73 2.43 -3.70
N GLN A 271 11.31 1.77 -2.70
CA GLN A 271 12.75 1.50 -2.63
C GLN A 271 12.99 0.01 -2.42
N ALA A 272 14.09 -0.50 -2.97
CA ALA A 272 14.52 -1.87 -2.73
C ALA A 272 14.93 -2.03 -1.26
N VAL A 273 14.39 -3.03 -0.57
CA VAL A 273 14.78 -3.38 0.80
C VAL A 273 15.87 -4.43 0.72
N SER A 274 17.03 -4.13 1.29
CA SER A 274 18.19 -5.02 1.24
C SER A 274 18.37 -5.80 2.55
N ALA A 275 19.40 -6.66 2.59
CA ALA A 275 19.81 -7.38 3.80
C ALA A 275 20.42 -6.46 4.87
N THR A 276 20.70 -5.21 4.53
CA THR A 276 21.13 -4.16 5.47
C THR A 276 19.99 -3.18 5.72
N ASP A 277 20.15 -2.33 6.73
CA ASP A 277 19.12 -1.33 7.06
C ASP A 277 18.91 -0.37 5.88
N THR A 278 17.66 -0.30 5.40
CA THR A 278 17.20 0.62 4.38
C THR A 278 16.34 1.69 5.04
N LEU A 279 16.70 2.97 4.88
CA LEU A 279 16.06 4.10 5.56
C LEU A 279 14.80 4.55 4.80
N PHE A 280 13.70 4.74 5.53
CA PHE A 280 12.45 5.30 5.04
C PHE A 280 12.01 6.47 5.91
N MET A 281 11.33 7.45 5.32
CA MET A 281 10.63 8.51 6.03
C MET A 281 9.22 8.02 6.45
N LEU A 282 8.70 8.55 7.55
CA LEU A 282 7.36 8.25 8.10
C LEU A 282 6.41 9.44 7.98
#